data_AF-A0A841GSB9-F1
#
_entry.id   AF-A0A841GSB9-F1
#
_cell.length_a   1.000
_cell.length_b   1.000
_cell.length_c   1.000
_cell.angle_alpha   90.00
_cell.angle_beta   90.00
_cell.angle_gamma   90.00
#
_symmetry.space_group_name_H-M   'P 1'
#
loop_
_entity.id
_entity.type
_entity.pdbx_description
1 polymer ?
#
loop_
_entity_poly.entity_id
_entity_poly.type
_entity_poly.pdbx_seq_one_letter_code
_entity_poly.pdbx_strand_id
1 'polypeptide(L)'
;MDYISYIRRMDYDELDNFAEHIREYIIDVISKNGGHLASNLGVVELTLALYRVYNPYEDFIIWDTGHQTYTHKLLTGRWGLFSTIRRFNGLSGYTNIFESHVDRFGAGHVGTAISAALGIEQALRLNNSSANVVVVIGDGALTSGQSLEALNQIKTLNSKIKIIVNNNSMSISKNVGALSHLFDKLRSSKVYLETKKTLKKSVSFELKNELKRIRDAIKVSISGEDFFEGLGLKHFGPVDGHNLKELEEELRRIKDYDYPTILTVNTVKGKGFENSEVDPESFHSAGKFDVSSGVFIKNKGIISYSEAFGKMLTKIAEKDEKVVAITAAMKSGTGLTEFAKRFPERFFDLGITEQMCVTFAGGMSTLGFKPVFAVYSTFLQRGFDQIIHDIALQNLPVIFAIDRAGVVGEDGPTHHGVFDIAYLKMIPNMKIYAPMDIQDLLNIMHTIFKFNIDGPVAIRYPRDYEFGKFEELYDKIRLVDLDKWQILNEGKDIAIIATGYPTKSALSVAERNGWTLVYARSVKPIDVETLGWVFENHEEVFSIEEGVINGGFGESLSRYGEIRILGIEDRFVPHGSRKELLKLLKLDEEGIENQIKGIVERRKNYEDSNRTW
;
A
#
# COMPACT_ATOMS: atom_id res chain seq x y z
N MET A 1 -24.37 9.32 20.65
CA MET A 1 -25.50 8.43 20.31
C MET A 1 -24.97 7.02 20.24
N ASP A 2 -25.61 6.05 20.89
CA ASP A 2 -25.23 4.64 20.75
C ASP A 2 -25.89 4.08 19.47
N TYR A 3 -25.15 4.13 18.37
CA TYR A 3 -25.61 3.64 17.07
C TYR A 3 -25.79 2.12 17.05
N ILE A 4 -25.07 1.37 17.88
CA ILE A 4 -25.18 -0.09 17.95
C ILE A 4 -26.55 -0.48 18.54
N SER A 5 -26.96 0.15 19.64
CA SER A 5 -28.31 -0.05 20.19
C SER A 5 -29.42 0.49 19.28
N TYR A 6 -29.11 1.47 18.44
CA TYR A 6 -30.05 1.99 17.44
C TYR A 6 -30.33 0.97 16.34
N ILE A 7 -29.29 0.46 15.66
CA ILE A 7 -29.46 -0.50 14.56
C ILE A 7 -30.03 -1.86 15.00
N ARG A 8 -29.87 -2.24 16.27
CA ARG A 8 -30.45 -3.48 16.82
C ARG A 8 -31.96 -3.41 17.02
N ARG A 9 -32.54 -2.21 17.11
CA ARG A 9 -33.99 -1.99 17.25
C ARG A 9 -34.70 -1.82 15.90
N MET A 10 -33.95 -1.58 14.84
CA MET A 10 -34.48 -1.43 13.50
C MET A 10 -35.01 -2.75 12.96
N ASP A 11 -36.08 -2.69 12.16
CA ASP A 11 -36.44 -3.78 11.27
C ASP A 11 -35.56 -3.79 9.99
N TYR A 12 -35.80 -4.73 9.08
CA TYR A 12 -34.97 -4.86 7.88
C TYR A 12 -35.18 -3.71 6.89
N ASP A 13 -36.39 -3.18 6.76
CA ASP A 13 -36.67 -2.06 5.84
C ASP A 13 -36.02 -0.76 6.37
N GLU A 14 -36.05 -0.54 7.69
CA GLU A 14 -35.33 0.56 8.34
C GLU A 14 -33.81 0.46 8.17
N LEU A 15 -33.25 -0.75 8.26
CA LEU A 15 -31.82 -0.98 8.04
C LEU A 15 -31.41 -0.75 6.59
N ASP A 16 -32.22 -1.17 5.62
CA ASP A 16 -31.95 -0.95 4.19
C ASP A 16 -31.93 0.56 3.89
N ASN A 17 -32.91 1.32 4.41
CA ASN A 17 -32.90 2.78 4.30
C ASN A 17 -31.69 3.42 4.98
N PHE A 18 -31.28 2.88 6.14
CA PHE A 18 -30.10 3.39 6.85
C PHE A 18 -28.79 3.06 6.12
N ALA A 19 -28.70 1.91 5.44
CA ALA A 19 -27.57 1.55 4.60
C ALA A 19 -27.39 2.55 3.45
N GLU A 20 -28.48 2.94 2.78
CA GLU A 20 -28.44 3.98 1.73
C GLU A 20 -27.97 5.33 2.27
N HIS A 21 -28.47 5.78 3.42
CA HIS A 21 -28.00 7.03 4.03
C HIS A 21 -26.50 6.97 4.38
N ILE A 22 -26.00 5.82 4.87
CA ILE A 22 -24.56 5.63 5.10
C ILE A 22 -23.78 5.77 3.79
N ARG A 23 -24.25 5.16 2.69
CA ARG A 23 -23.60 5.27 1.38
C ARG A 23 -23.54 6.71 0.90
N GLU A 24 -24.67 7.43 0.93
CA GLU A 24 -24.76 8.82 0.51
C GLU A 24 -23.76 9.70 1.29
N TYR A 25 -23.69 9.51 2.62
CA TYR A 25 -22.78 10.28 3.45
C TYR A 25 -21.31 9.94 3.16
N ILE A 26 -20.98 8.66 2.95
CA ILE A 26 -19.64 8.25 2.54
C ILE A 26 -19.28 8.88 1.18
N ILE A 27 -20.16 8.83 0.19
CA ILE A 27 -19.93 9.43 -1.14
C ILE A 27 -19.69 10.94 -1.03
N ASP A 28 -20.53 11.66 -0.27
CA ASP A 28 -20.39 13.11 -0.10
C ASP A 28 -19.03 13.49 0.51
N VAL A 29 -18.61 12.81 1.57
CA VAL A 29 -17.33 13.11 2.23
C VAL A 29 -16.15 12.74 1.34
N ILE A 30 -16.17 11.56 0.72
CA ILE A 30 -15.04 11.05 -0.06
C ILE A 30 -14.89 11.78 -1.40
N SER A 31 -15.98 12.25 -2.01
CA SER A 31 -15.89 13.11 -3.21
C SER A 31 -15.08 14.39 -2.99
N LYS A 32 -15.07 14.90 -1.74
CA LYS A 32 -14.35 16.13 -1.33
C LYS A 32 -12.95 15.84 -0.80
N ASN A 33 -12.79 14.78 -0.01
CA ASN A 33 -11.52 14.47 0.66
C ASN A 33 -10.59 13.59 -0.18
N GLY A 34 -11.15 12.80 -1.09
CA GLY A 34 -10.53 11.58 -1.56
C GLY A 34 -10.54 10.48 -0.49
N GLY A 35 -10.33 9.23 -0.89
CA GLY A 35 -10.39 8.11 0.05
C GLY A 35 -10.80 6.78 -0.55
N HIS A 36 -10.85 5.75 0.31
CA HIS A 36 -11.30 4.43 -0.11
C HIS A 36 -12.82 4.40 -0.29
N LEU A 37 -13.33 4.55 -1.51
CA LEU A 37 -14.78 4.59 -1.74
C LEU A 37 -15.32 3.18 -2.00
N ALA A 38 -14.86 2.55 -3.08
CA ALA A 38 -15.47 1.32 -3.59
C ALA A 38 -15.48 0.17 -2.56
N SER A 39 -14.41 0.04 -1.77
CA SER A 39 -14.32 -0.99 -0.73
C SER A 39 -15.30 -0.77 0.43
N ASN A 40 -15.62 0.49 0.77
CA ASN A 40 -16.53 0.82 1.87
C ASN A 40 -17.99 0.66 1.48
N LEU A 41 -18.35 1.05 0.27
CA LEU A 41 -19.71 0.90 -0.26
C LEU A 41 -20.16 -0.57 -0.31
N GLY A 42 -19.22 -1.49 -0.57
CA GLY A 42 -19.50 -2.93 -0.66
C GLY A 42 -19.74 -3.63 0.69
N VAL A 43 -19.43 -3.01 1.83
CA VAL A 43 -19.49 -3.67 3.15
C VAL A 43 -20.48 -3.02 4.13
N VAL A 44 -21.36 -2.13 3.64
CA VAL A 44 -22.33 -1.44 4.49
C VAL A 44 -23.26 -2.42 5.19
N GLU A 45 -23.95 -3.29 4.44
CA GLU A 45 -24.86 -4.29 5.00
C GLU A 45 -24.10 -5.31 5.86
N LEU A 46 -22.93 -5.76 5.40
CA LEU A 46 -22.08 -6.66 6.18
C LEU A 46 -21.76 -6.07 7.55
N THR A 47 -21.40 -4.80 7.63
CA THR A 47 -21.07 -4.12 8.90
C THR A 47 -22.31 -3.96 9.79
N LEU A 48 -23.45 -3.60 9.21
CA LEU A 48 -24.73 -3.49 9.95
C LEU A 48 -25.15 -4.84 10.54
N ALA A 49 -25.14 -5.91 9.74
CA ALA A 49 -25.45 -7.25 10.21
C ALA A 49 -24.45 -7.73 11.27
N LEU A 50 -23.16 -7.47 11.06
CA LEU A 50 -22.12 -7.79 12.02
C LEU A 50 -22.38 -7.16 13.39
N TYR A 51 -22.84 -5.91 13.45
CA TYR A 51 -23.07 -5.21 14.73
C TYR A 51 -24.46 -5.43 15.34
N ARG A 52 -25.38 -6.01 14.58
CA ARG A 52 -26.60 -6.62 15.14
C ARG A 52 -26.29 -7.91 15.90
N VAL A 53 -25.26 -8.65 15.50
CA VAL A 53 -24.90 -9.95 16.07
C VAL A 53 -23.79 -9.85 17.12
N TYR A 54 -22.71 -9.14 16.81
CA TYR A 54 -21.55 -8.93 17.68
C TYR A 54 -21.60 -7.55 18.32
N ASN A 55 -21.03 -7.41 19.51
CA ASN A 55 -20.88 -6.13 20.19
C ASN A 55 -19.43 -5.65 20.03
N PRO A 56 -19.11 -4.64 19.21
CA PRO A 56 -17.74 -4.19 19.00
C PRO A 56 -17.05 -3.67 20.28
N TYR A 57 -17.83 -3.35 21.33
CA TYR A 57 -17.33 -2.92 22.63
C TYR A 57 -16.92 -4.10 23.54
N GLU A 58 -17.42 -5.30 23.29
CA GLU A 58 -17.14 -6.52 24.08
C GLU A 58 -16.33 -7.55 23.27
N ASP A 59 -16.75 -7.79 22.02
CA ASP A 59 -16.10 -8.67 21.07
C ASP A 59 -14.91 -7.98 20.38
N PHE A 60 -13.98 -8.80 19.87
CA PHE A 60 -12.81 -8.35 19.15
C PHE A 60 -13.04 -8.48 17.65
N ILE A 61 -13.28 -7.36 16.98
CA ILE A 61 -13.54 -7.31 15.54
C ILE A 61 -12.34 -6.67 14.85
N ILE A 62 -11.63 -7.47 14.06
CA ILE A 62 -10.37 -7.08 13.43
C ILE A 62 -10.59 -7.02 11.91
N TRP A 63 -10.37 -5.84 11.35
CA TRP A 63 -10.52 -5.60 9.91
C TRP A 63 -9.15 -5.66 9.24
N ASP A 64 -8.97 -6.60 8.31
CA ASP A 64 -7.74 -6.70 7.54
C ASP A 64 -7.56 -5.50 6.61
N THR A 65 -6.33 -4.97 6.52
CA THR A 65 -5.98 -3.69 5.89
C THR A 65 -6.63 -2.46 6.52
N GLY A 66 -7.91 -2.53 6.94
CA GLY A 66 -8.64 -1.45 7.60
C GLY A 66 -9.27 -0.44 6.64
N HIS A 67 -9.03 -0.53 5.33
CA HIS A 67 -9.53 0.43 4.33
C HIS A 67 -11.05 0.36 4.10
N GLN A 68 -11.70 -0.75 4.48
CA GLN A 68 -13.13 -1.02 4.35
C GLN A 68 -13.91 -0.79 5.67
N THR A 69 -13.51 0.22 6.46
CA THR A 69 -14.00 0.41 7.84
C THR A 69 -14.73 1.72 8.08
N TYR A 70 -15.15 2.44 7.04
CA TYR A 70 -15.86 3.72 7.20
C TYR A 70 -17.20 3.54 7.89
N THR A 71 -17.99 2.54 7.49
CA THR A 71 -19.23 2.17 8.20
C THR A 71 -18.95 1.76 9.64
N HIS A 72 -17.86 1.02 9.89
CA HIS A 72 -17.43 0.71 11.26
C HIS A 72 -17.16 1.97 12.07
N LYS A 73 -16.43 2.94 11.54
CA LYS A 73 -16.13 4.21 12.21
C LYS A 73 -17.41 5.00 12.52
N LEU A 74 -18.31 5.11 11.55
CA LEU A 74 -19.61 5.79 11.71
C LEU A 74 -20.42 5.19 12.87
N LEU A 75 -20.58 3.87 12.90
CA LEU A 75 -21.38 3.16 13.90
C LEU A 75 -20.74 3.10 15.29
N THR A 76 -19.46 3.41 15.42
CA THR A 76 -18.71 3.31 16.69
C THR A 76 -18.35 4.68 17.26
N GLY A 77 -19.24 5.66 17.05
CA GLY A 77 -19.20 6.96 17.71
C GLY A 77 -18.43 8.05 16.96
N ARG A 78 -17.93 7.79 15.75
CA ARG A 78 -17.13 8.76 14.98
C ARG A 78 -17.89 9.49 13.87
N TRP A 79 -19.23 9.42 13.88
CA TRP A 79 -20.08 10.10 12.88
C TRP A 79 -19.76 11.60 12.75
N GLY A 80 -19.66 12.33 13.87
CA GLY A 80 -19.39 13.78 13.86
C GLY A 80 -17.98 14.18 13.39
N LEU A 81 -17.03 13.23 13.39
CA LEU A 81 -15.66 13.46 12.95
C LEU A 81 -15.41 12.94 11.52
N PHE A 82 -16.36 12.23 10.93
CA PHE A 82 -16.15 11.53 9.67
C PHE A 82 -15.80 12.45 8.50
N SER A 83 -16.28 13.69 8.50
CA SER A 83 -15.90 14.71 7.51
C SER A 83 -14.39 15.03 7.49
N THR A 84 -13.65 14.67 8.54
CA THR A 84 -12.20 14.87 8.68
C THR A 84 -11.37 13.66 8.22
N ILE A 85 -12.02 12.57 7.77
CA ILE A 85 -11.34 11.34 7.33
C ILE A 85 -10.20 11.66 6.35
N ARG A 86 -9.02 11.10 6.63
CA ARG A 86 -7.76 11.25 5.88
C ARG A 86 -7.17 12.67 5.81
N ARG A 87 -7.77 13.66 6.50
CA ARG A 87 -7.19 15.00 6.61
C ARG A 87 -6.19 15.07 7.76
N PHE A 88 -5.24 16.01 7.66
CA PHE A 88 -4.29 16.27 8.74
C PHE A 88 -5.02 16.54 10.07
N ASN A 89 -4.59 15.88 11.15
CA ASN A 89 -5.25 15.86 12.47
C ASN A 89 -6.71 15.37 12.49
N GLY A 90 -7.19 14.73 11.41
CA GLY A 90 -8.51 14.11 11.34
C GLY A 90 -8.47 12.60 11.55
N LEU A 91 -9.59 11.92 11.29
CA LEU A 91 -9.67 10.45 11.37
C LEU A 91 -8.74 9.77 10.36
N SER A 92 -8.11 8.66 10.76
CA SER A 92 -7.34 7.80 9.86
C SER A 92 -8.25 7.14 8.83
N GLY A 93 -7.76 6.95 7.60
CA GLY A 93 -8.43 6.14 6.57
C GLY A 93 -8.51 4.64 6.88
N TYR A 94 -7.90 4.20 7.98
CA TYR A 94 -7.79 2.80 8.42
C TYR A 94 -8.16 2.68 9.91
N THR A 95 -8.28 1.46 10.43
CA THR A 95 -8.41 1.24 11.88
C THR A 95 -7.15 1.68 12.60
N ASN A 96 -7.32 2.42 13.70
CA ASN A 96 -6.23 2.98 14.48
C ASN A 96 -6.52 2.82 15.98
N ILE A 97 -5.67 2.05 16.66
CA ILE A 97 -5.77 1.74 18.10
C ILE A 97 -5.73 3.00 18.98
N PHE A 98 -5.13 4.09 18.49
CA PHE A 98 -5.07 5.37 19.20
C PHE A 98 -6.28 6.27 18.91
N GLU A 99 -7.08 5.94 17.90
CA GLU A 99 -8.29 6.69 17.52
C GLU A 99 -9.52 6.18 18.26
N SER A 100 -9.63 4.87 18.48
CA SER A 100 -10.76 4.27 19.18
C SER A 100 -10.40 2.93 19.83
N HIS A 101 -10.94 2.68 21.02
CA HIS A 101 -10.74 1.42 21.75
C HIS A 101 -11.41 0.20 21.08
N VAL A 102 -12.37 0.42 20.16
CA VAL A 102 -12.96 -0.65 19.36
C VAL A 102 -12.14 -1.00 18.12
N ASP A 103 -11.15 -0.18 17.76
CA ASP A 103 -10.17 -0.50 16.73
C ASP A 103 -9.12 -1.41 17.39
N ARG A 104 -9.48 -2.68 17.64
CA ARG A 104 -8.71 -3.60 18.50
C ARG A 104 -7.29 -3.89 18.02
N PHE A 105 -7.05 -3.73 16.72
CA PHE A 105 -5.73 -3.90 16.11
C PHE A 105 -5.58 -2.90 14.96
N GLY A 106 -4.41 -2.26 14.88
CA GLY A 106 -4.10 -1.30 13.84
C GLY A 106 -3.89 -2.00 12.50
N ALA A 107 -4.31 -1.38 11.41
CA ALA A 107 -4.18 -1.96 10.08
C ALA A 107 -3.72 -0.94 9.03
N GLY A 108 -3.17 -1.45 7.94
CA GLY A 108 -2.77 -0.68 6.77
C GLY A 108 -2.14 -1.59 5.73
N HIS A 109 -1.18 -2.42 6.16
CA HIS A 109 -0.70 -3.54 5.35
C HIS A 109 -1.65 -4.74 5.44
N VAL A 110 -1.66 -5.57 4.40
CA VAL A 110 -2.65 -6.64 4.22
C VAL A 110 -2.25 -7.96 4.89
N GLY A 111 -3.22 -8.80 5.21
CA GLY A 111 -2.99 -10.18 5.66
C GLY A 111 -2.49 -10.31 7.10
N THR A 112 -2.62 -9.25 7.89
CA THR A 112 -2.18 -9.22 9.30
C THR A 112 -3.28 -9.67 10.27
N ALA A 113 -4.55 -9.60 9.86
CA ALA A 113 -5.68 -9.73 10.78
C ALA A 113 -5.84 -11.13 11.38
N ILE A 114 -5.61 -12.20 10.60
CA ILE A 114 -5.73 -13.59 11.11
C ILE A 114 -4.63 -13.85 12.16
N SER A 115 -3.39 -13.42 11.88
CA SER A 115 -2.29 -13.52 12.84
C SER A 115 -2.60 -12.77 14.14
N ALA A 116 -3.09 -11.52 14.02
CA ALA A 116 -3.47 -10.71 15.17
C ALA A 116 -4.62 -11.35 15.99
N ALA A 117 -5.63 -11.89 15.30
CA ALA A 117 -6.76 -12.57 15.91
C ALA A 117 -6.34 -13.80 16.72
N LEU A 118 -5.44 -14.63 16.15
CA LEU A 118 -4.88 -15.78 16.85
C LEU A 118 -4.16 -15.34 18.13
N GLY A 119 -3.32 -14.30 18.06
CA GLY A 119 -2.63 -13.76 19.23
C GLY A 119 -3.59 -13.24 20.31
N ILE A 120 -4.62 -12.48 19.91
CA ILE A 120 -5.66 -11.96 20.81
C ILE A 120 -6.43 -13.09 21.48
N GLU A 121 -6.82 -14.12 20.72
CA GLU A 121 -7.54 -15.27 21.28
C GLU A 121 -6.70 -16.02 22.31
N GLN A 122 -5.41 -16.27 22.02
CA GLN A 122 -4.54 -16.94 22.99
C GLN A 122 -4.34 -16.08 24.25
N ALA A 123 -4.20 -14.75 24.11
CA ALA A 123 -4.10 -13.85 25.25
C ALA A 123 -5.37 -13.85 26.11
N LEU A 124 -6.57 -13.88 25.50
CA LEU A 124 -7.84 -14.00 26.21
C LEU A 124 -7.89 -15.29 27.05
N ARG A 125 -7.49 -16.43 26.45
CA ARG A 125 -7.41 -17.72 27.14
C ARG A 125 -6.47 -17.68 28.34
N LEU A 126 -5.26 -17.14 28.15
CA LEU A 126 -4.27 -16.99 29.24
C LEU A 126 -4.78 -16.10 30.38
N ASN A 127 -5.64 -15.13 30.06
CA ASN A 127 -6.29 -14.26 31.04
C ASN A 127 -7.59 -14.82 31.62
N ASN A 128 -7.93 -16.09 31.36
CA ASN A 128 -9.22 -16.71 31.75
C ASN A 128 -10.44 -15.86 31.36
N SER A 129 -10.34 -15.15 30.24
CA SER A 129 -11.36 -14.26 29.70
C SER A 129 -11.91 -14.84 28.40
N SER A 130 -13.18 -14.57 28.09
CA SER A 130 -13.83 -15.07 26.89
C SER A 130 -14.54 -13.94 26.18
N ALA A 131 -14.26 -13.78 24.89
CA ALA A 131 -14.93 -12.87 23.97
C ALA A 131 -14.87 -13.47 22.56
N ASN A 132 -15.79 -13.10 21.68
CA ASN A 132 -15.67 -13.53 20.29
C ASN A 132 -14.52 -12.78 19.62
N VAL A 133 -13.73 -13.51 18.83
CA VAL A 133 -12.68 -12.92 18.00
C VAL A 133 -13.05 -13.15 16.54
N VAL A 134 -13.35 -12.06 15.84
CA VAL A 134 -13.88 -12.04 14.49
C VAL A 134 -12.92 -11.28 13.58
N VAL A 135 -12.55 -11.89 12.45
CA VAL A 135 -11.72 -11.31 11.41
C VAL A 135 -12.60 -11.01 10.20
N VAL A 136 -12.51 -9.79 9.67
CA VAL A 136 -13.09 -9.46 8.35
C VAL A 136 -11.94 -9.21 7.38
N ILE A 137 -11.78 -10.09 6.40
CA ILE A 137 -10.66 -10.09 5.46
C ILE A 137 -11.16 -10.10 4.01
N GLY A 138 -10.51 -9.36 3.13
CA GLY A 138 -10.79 -9.43 1.68
C GLY A 138 -10.22 -10.71 1.08
N ASP A 139 -10.88 -11.23 0.05
CA ASP A 139 -10.41 -12.38 -0.74
C ASP A 139 -8.97 -12.18 -1.27
N GLY A 140 -8.62 -10.99 -1.74
CA GLY A 140 -7.25 -10.66 -2.16
C GLY A 140 -6.22 -10.75 -1.03
N ALA A 141 -6.54 -10.22 0.15
CA ALA A 141 -5.64 -10.24 1.31
C ALA A 141 -5.43 -11.65 1.88
N LEU A 142 -6.41 -12.53 1.71
CA LEU A 142 -6.34 -13.93 2.10
C LEU A 142 -5.30 -14.72 1.29
N THR A 143 -4.91 -14.21 0.12
CA THR A 143 -3.87 -14.83 -0.73
C THR A 143 -2.44 -14.51 -0.29
N SER A 144 -2.24 -13.55 0.62
CA SER A 144 -0.91 -13.17 1.10
C SER A 144 -0.27 -14.28 1.95
N GLY A 145 1.07 -14.38 1.88
CA GLY A 145 1.83 -15.42 2.60
C GLY A 145 1.52 -15.45 4.10
N GLN A 146 1.51 -14.29 4.75
CA GLN A 146 1.19 -14.16 6.18
C GLN A 146 -0.21 -14.68 6.54
N SER A 147 -1.22 -14.43 5.70
CA SER A 147 -2.56 -14.99 5.91
C SER A 147 -2.56 -16.52 5.85
N LEU A 148 -1.88 -17.09 4.86
CA LEU A 148 -1.80 -18.54 4.67
C LEU A 148 -1.00 -19.23 5.78
N GLU A 149 0.09 -18.61 6.21
CA GLU A 149 0.88 -19.05 7.38
C GLU A 149 0.01 -19.07 8.63
N ALA A 150 -0.81 -18.03 8.85
CA ALA A 150 -1.71 -17.96 10.00
C ALA A 150 -2.83 -19.02 9.93
N LEU A 151 -3.45 -19.21 8.76
CA LEU A 151 -4.45 -20.27 8.55
C LEU A 151 -3.89 -21.66 8.89
N ASN A 152 -2.65 -21.93 8.52
CA ASN A 152 -1.98 -23.20 8.81
C ASN A 152 -1.81 -23.47 10.31
N GLN A 153 -1.83 -22.44 11.16
CA GLN A 153 -1.69 -22.59 12.63
C GLN A 153 -3.01 -22.79 13.37
N ILE A 154 -4.17 -22.57 12.73
CA ILE A 154 -5.49 -22.55 13.40
C ILE A 154 -5.75 -23.85 14.18
N LYS A 155 -5.50 -24.99 13.55
CA LYS A 155 -5.72 -26.31 14.18
C LYS A 155 -4.75 -26.55 15.34
N THR A 156 -3.47 -26.24 15.14
CA THR A 156 -2.42 -26.42 16.17
C THR A 156 -2.71 -25.59 17.42
N LEU A 157 -3.26 -24.38 17.25
CA LEU A 157 -3.62 -23.48 18.34
C LEU A 157 -4.99 -23.78 18.96
N ASN A 158 -5.69 -24.83 18.50
CA ASN A 158 -7.08 -25.14 18.86
C ASN A 158 -7.96 -23.88 18.81
N SER A 159 -7.76 -23.04 17.79
CA SER A 159 -8.39 -21.73 17.71
C SER A 159 -9.90 -21.85 17.45
N LYS A 160 -10.69 -20.89 17.94
CA LYS A 160 -12.13 -20.75 17.71
C LYS A 160 -12.50 -19.46 16.97
N ILE A 161 -11.52 -18.76 16.39
CA ILE A 161 -11.76 -17.49 15.68
C ILE A 161 -12.79 -17.64 14.56
N LYS A 162 -13.48 -16.53 14.25
CA LYS A 162 -14.46 -16.45 13.17
C LYS A 162 -13.89 -15.62 12.04
N ILE A 163 -13.65 -16.22 10.89
CA ILE A 163 -13.14 -15.51 9.71
C ILE A 163 -14.31 -15.23 8.77
N ILE A 164 -14.47 -13.98 8.37
CA ILE A 164 -15.45 -13.53 7.40
C ILE A 164 -14.68 -13.06 6.17
N VAL A 165 -14.83 -13.77 5.06
CA VAL A 165 -14.19 -13.43 3.79
C VAL A 165 -15.13 -12.54 3.00
N ASN A 166 -14.76 -11.27 2.84
CA ASN A 166 -15.40 -10.34 1.92
C ASN A 166 -14.91 -10.64 0.49
N ASN A 167 -15.66 -11.46 -0.23
CA ASN A 167 -15.37 -11.90 -1.59
C ASN A 167 -16.02 -10.97 -2.62
N ASN A 168 -15.21 -10.15 -3.29
CA ASN A 168 -15.65 -9.31 -4.41
C ASN A 168 -14.86 -9.54 -5.71
N SER A 169 -13.96 -10.55 -5.73
CA SER A 169 -13.06 -10.92 -6.83
C SER A 169 -11.99 -9.85 -7.16
N MET A 170 -11.74 -8.90 -6.27
CA MET A 170 -10.85 -7.75 -6.50
C MET A 170 -9.89 -7.47 -5.33
N SER A 171 -8.63 -7.19 -5.63
CA SER A 171 -7.67 -6.51 -4.75
C SER A 171 -7.76 -5.00 -5.03
N ILE A 172 -6.69 -4.38 -5.56
CA ILE A 172 -6.78 -3.11 -6.29
C ILE A 172 -7.21 -3.43 -7.72
N SER A 173 -6.42 -4.25 -8.42
CA SER A 173 -6.74 -4.95 -9.67
C SER A 173 -7.54 -6.24 -9.40
N LYS A 174 -7.96 -6.96 -10.45
CA LYS A 174 -8.57 -8.29 -10.32
C LYS A 174 -7.63 -9.25 -9.56
N ASN A 175 -8.21 -10.08 -8.70
CA ASN A 175 -7.43 -11.09 -7.97
C ASN A 175 -6.79 -12.10 -8.93
N VAL A 176 -5.59 -12.57 -8.58
CA VAL A 176 -4.81 -13.54 -9.35
C VAL A 176 -4.46 -14.76 -8.50
N GLY A 177 -4.09 -15.87 -9.13
CA GLY A 177 -3.69 -17.10 -8.45
C GLY A 177 -4.80 -18.13 -8.25
N ALA A 178 -4.40 -19.36 -7.90
CA ALA A 178 -5.32 -20.51 -7.82
C ALA A 178 -6.37 -20.39 -6.72
N LEU A 179 -6.01 -19.79 -5.58
CA LEU A 179 -6.96 -19.53 -4.48
C LEU A 179 -8.05 -18.54 -4.90
N SER A 180 -7.69 -17.50 -5.64
CA SER A 180 -8.65 -16.55 -6.23
C SER A 180 -9.68 -17.25 -7.14
N HIS A 181 -9.21 -18.19 -7.97
CA HIS A 181 -10.11 -19.01 -8.79
C HIS A 181 -11.02 -19.95 -7.97
N LEU A 182 -10.57 -20.43 -6.81
CA LEU A 182 -11.41 -21.20 -5.88
C LEU A 182 -12.57 -20.33 -5.36
N PHE A 183 -12.29 -19.09 -4.95
CA PHE A 183 -13.33 -18.14 -4.50
C PHE A 183 -14.31 -17.75 -5.62
N ASP A 184 -13.84 -17.55 -6.85
CA ASP A 184 -14.71 -17.29 -8.01
C ASP A 184 -15.63 -18.47 -8.33
N LYS A 185 -15.14 -19.71 -8.20
CA LYS A 185 -15.96 -20.92 -8.35
C LYS A 185 -17.06 -21.00 -7.28
N LEU A 186 -16.73 -20.67 -6.03
CA LEU A 186 -17.73 -20.60 -4.95
C LEU A 186 -18.83 -19.58 -5.29
N ARG A 187 -18.48 -18.39 -5.80
CA ARG A 187 -19.43 -17.35 -6.24
C ARG A 187 -20.35 -17.82 -7.37
N SER A 188 -19.80 -18.46 -8.40
CA SER A 188 -20.57 -18.91 -9.58
C SER A 188 -21.55 -20.06 -9.28
N SER A 189 -21.29 -20.86 -8.25
CA SER A 189 -22.14 -21.99 -7.87
C SER A 189 -23.57 -21.58 -7.48
N LYS A 190 -23.75 -20.41 -6.84
CA LYS A 190 -25.06 -19.86 -6.44
C LYS A 190 -25.79 -19.18 -7.61
N VAL A 191 -25.07 -18.40 -8.44
CA VAL A 191 -25.61 -17.76 -9.66
C VAL A 191 -26.13 -18.79 -10.67
N TYR A 192 -25.42 -19.92 -10.81
CA TYR A 192 -25.87 -21.03 -11.66
C TYR A 192 -27.16 -21.69 -11.12
N LEU A 193 -27.32 -21.74 -9.78
CA LEU A 193 -28.52 -22.29 -9.14
C LEU A 193 -29.74 -21.36 -9.26
N GLU A 194 -29.55 -20.05 -9.29
CA GLU A 194 -30.64 -19.08 -9.47
C GLU A 194 -31.12 -19.00 -10.92
N THR A 195 -30.20 -18.98 -11.90
CA THR A 195 -30.53 -19.07 -13.35
C THR A 195 -31.36 -20.33 -13.67
N LYS A 196 -31.19 -21.39 -12.86
CA LYS A 196 -31.93 -22.66 -12.95
C LYS A 196 -33.40 -22.57 -12.50
N LYS A 197 -33.79 -21.58 -11.67
CA LYS A 197 -35.20 -21.34 -11.31
C LYS A 197 -35.97 -20.72 -12.49
N THR A 198 -35.30 -19.95 -13.34
CA THR A 198 -35.91 -19.30 -14.51
C THR A 198 -36.03 -20.22 -15.73
N LEU A 199 -35.09 -21.17 -15.91
CA LEU A 199 -35.05 -22.09 -17.06
C LEU A 199 -35.92 -23.36 -16.92
N LYS A 200 -36.65 -23.53 -15.80
CA LYS A 200 -37.48 -24.72 -15.56
C LYS A 200 -38.71 -24.87 -16.45
N LYS A 201 -38.98 -23.93 -17.37
CA LYS A 201 -40.15 -23.99 -18.25
C LYS A 201 -39.93 -24.61 -19.64
N SER A 202 -38.68 -24.85 -20.09
CA SER A 202 -38.45 -25.33 -21.46
C SER A 202 -37.15 -26.13 -21.66
N VAL A 203 -37.03 -27.37 -21.15
CA VAL A 203 -35.86 -28.21 -21.47
C VAL A 203 -36.26 -29.66 -21.78
N SER A 204 -35.83 -30.16 -22.95
CA SER A 204 -36.06 -31.51 -23.48
C SER A 204 -35.25 -32.60 -22.74
N PHE A 205 -35.62 -33.87 -22.98
CA PHE A 205 -35.14 -35.04 -22.25
C PHE A 205 -33.63 -35.36 -22.47
N GLU A 206 -33.03 -34.93 -23.59
CA GLU A 206 -31.63 -35.20 -23.94
C GLU A 206 -30.63 -34.34 -23.14
N LEU A 207 -30.99 -33.09 -22.80
CA LEU A 207 -30.16 -32.22 -21.97
C LEU A 207 -29.99 -32.75 -20.53
N LYS A 208 -30.91 -33.60 -20.05
CA LYS A 208 -30.84 -34.18 -18.69
C LYS A 208 -29.62 -35.08 -18.48
N ASN A 209 -29.16 -35.78 -19.52
CA ASN A 209 -28.03 -36.71 -19.40
C ASN A 209 -26.68 -35.99 -19.39
N GLU A 210 -26.53 -34.93 -20.18
CA GLU A 210 -25.37 -34.04 -20.10
C GLU A 210 -25.32 -33.28 -18.77
N LEU A 211 -26.47 -32.77 -18.30
CA LEU A 211 -26.58 -32.14 -16.99
C LEU A 211 -26.28 -33.10 -15.83
N LYS A 212 -26.54 -34.40 -15.99
CA LYS A 212 -26.19 -35.42 -14.99
C LYS A 212 -24.68 -35.64 -14.95
N ARG A 213 -24.00 -35.72 -16.10
CA ARG A 213 -22.53 -35.82 -16.17
C ARG A 213 -21.84 -34.58 -15.59
N ILE A 214 -22.36 -33.39 -15.87
CA ILE A 214 -21.86 -32.13 -15.29
C ILE A 214 -22.09 -32.12 -13.76
N ARG A 215 -23.27 -32.58 -13.31
CA ARG A 215 -23.58 -32.71 -11.87
C ARG A 215 -22.63 -33.68 -11.17
N ASP A 216 -22.31 -34.80 -11.81
CA ASP A 216 -21.43 -35.82 -11.24
C ASP A 216 -19.97 -35.34 -11.25
N ALA A 217 -19.52 -34.60 -12.27
CA ALA A 217 -18.22 -33.92 -12.28
C ALA A 217 -18.08 -32.82 -11.21
N ILE A 218 -19.15 -32.04 -10.99
CA ILE A 218 -19.24 -31.05 -9.91
C ILE A 218 -19.25 -31.72 -8.55
N LYS A 219 -20.00 -32.82 -8.39
CA LYS A 219 -19.97 -33.63 -7.15
C LYS A 219 -18.59 -34.19 -6.88
N VAL A 220 -17.85 -34.64 -7.90
CA VAL A 220 -16.48 -35.15 -7.73
C VAL A 220 -15.52 -34.03 -7.33
N SER A 221 -15.64 -32.82 -7.90
CA SER A 221 -14.88 -31.65 -7.49
C SER A 221 -15.25 -31.10 -6.10
N ILE A 222 -16.47 -31.38 -5.62
CA ILE A 222 -16.99 -31.04 -4.28
C ILE A 222 -16.77 -32.20 -3.29
N SER A 223 -16.38 -33.39 -3.75
CA SER A 223 -16.14 -34.58 -2.91
C SER A 223 -14.70 -34.72 -2.40
N GLY A 224 -13.80 -33.81 -2.78
CA GLY A 224 -12.60 -33.56 -1.97
C GLY A 224 -12.98 -32.75 -0.73
N GLU A 225 -12.18 -32.84 0.34
CA GLU A 225 -12.30 -31.90 1.45
C GLU A 225 -12.20 -30.48 0.89
N ASP A 226 -13.16 -29.63 1.26
CA ASP A 226 -13.09 -28.20 1.00
C ASP A 226 -11.74 -27.66 1.51
N PHE A 227 -11.08 -26.77 0.78
CA PHE A 227 -9.74 -26.27 1.10
C PHE A 227 -9.63 -25.81 2.56
N PHE A 228 -10.68 -25.13 3.04
CA PHE A 228 -10.75 -24.66 4.42
C PHE A 228 -11.01 -25.78 5.43
N GLU A 229 -11.84 -26.76 5.09
CA GLU A 229 -12.06 -27.93 5.94
C GLU A 229 -10.77 -28.75 6.10
N GLY A 230 -9.96 -28.87 5.04
CA GLY A 230 -8.63 -29.49 5.11
C GLY A 230 -7.65 -28.74 6.02
N LEU A 231 -7.81 -27.42 6.16
CA LEU A 231 -7.08 -26.58 7.13
C LEU A 231 -7.68 -26.60 8.55
N GLY A 232 -8.79 -27.33 8.74
CA GLY A 232 -9.47 -27.47 10.03
C GLY A 232 -10.49 -26.37 10.34
N LEU A 233 -10.89 -25.57 9.35
CA LEU A 233 -11.95 -24.57 9.50
C LEU A 233 -13.28 -25.11 8.96
N LYS A 234 -14.37 -24.90 9.70
CA LYS A 234 -15.69 -25.16 9.14
C LYS A 234 -16.09 -24.02 8.19
N HIS A 235 -16.36 -24.35 6.93
CA HIS A 235 -16.80 -23.37 5.94
C HIS A 235 -18.33 -23.21 5.90
N PHE A 236 -18.78 -21.96 5.92
CA PHE A 236 -20.16 -21.51 5.78
C PHE A 236 -20.29 -20.58 4.56
N GLY A 237 -21.48 -20.57 3.95
CA GLY A 237 -21.77 -19.77 2.76
C GLY A 237 -21.51 -20.50 1.43
N PRO A 238 -21.41 -19.77 0.31
CA PRO A 238 -21.39 -18.31 0.23
C PRO A 238 -22.78 -17.68 0.49
N VAL A 239 -22.81 -16.54 1.18
CA VAL A 239 -24.02 -15.72 1.42
C VAL A 239 -24.01 -14.44 0.58
N ASP A 240 -25.18 -13.88 0.30
CA ASP A 240 -25.27 -12.56 -0.34
C ASP A 240 -24.91 -11.46 0.68
N GLY A 241 -23.83 -10.73 0.42
CA GLY A 241 -23.33 -9.66 1.27
C GLY A 241 -24.16 -8.39 1.28
N HIS A 242 -25.25 -8.34 0.50
CA HIS A 242 -26.22 -7.24 0.50
C HIS A 242 -27.61 -7.68 0.97
N ASN A 243 -27.74 -8.90 1.49
CA ASN A 243 -28.97 -9.39 2.11
C ASN A 243 -28.81 -9.41 3.64
N LEU A 244 -29.27 -8.35 4.31
CA LEU A 244 -29.13 -8.20 5.76
C LEU A 244 -29.69 -9.37 6.57
N LYS A 245 -30.82 -9.94 6.13
CA LYS A 245 -31.45 -11.07 6.80
C LYS A 245 -30.60 -12.34 6.70
N GLU A 246 -30.15 -12.69 5.50
CA GLU A 246 -29.29 -13.86 5.28
C GLU A 246 -27.95 -13.71 6.03
N LEU A 247 -27.37 -12.51 6.00
CA LEU A 247 -26.16 -12.19 6.76
C LEU A 247 -26.36 -12.36 8.26
N GLU A 248 -27.40 -11.77 8.83
CA GLU A 248 -27.66 -11.86 10.27
C GLU A 248 -27.89 -13.32 10.72
N GLU A 249 -28.65 -14.10 9.95
CA GLU A 249 -28.93 -15.51 10.23
C GLU A 249 -27.62 -16.34 10.27
N GLU A 250 -26.75 -16.20 9.27
CA GLU A 250 -25.50 -16.96 9.21
C GLU A 250 -24.45 -16.43 10.20
N LEU A 251 -24.40 -15.12 10.47
CA LEU A 251 -23.53 -14.56 11.50
C LEU A 251 -23.90 -15.07 12.91
N ARG A 252 -25.20 -15.17 13.22
CA ARG A 252 -25.68 -15.79 14.47
C ARG A 252 -25.28 -17.25 14.56
N ARG A 253 -25.41 -17.98 13.45
CA ARG A 253 -25.04 -19.39 13.36
C ARG A 253 -23.57 -19.64 13.66
N ILE A 254 -22.66 -18.80 13.14
CA ILE A 254 -21.21 -18.98 13.38
C ILE A 254 -20.75 -18.44 14.75
N LYS A 255 -21.46 -17.46 15.33
CA LYS A 255 -21.13 -16.85 16.62
C LYS A 255 -21.03 -17.90 17.73
N ASP A 256 -22.05 -18.75 17.82
CA ASP A 256 -22.15 -19.77 18.88
C ASP A 256 -21.46 -21.10 18.51
N TYR A 257 -20.76 -21.15 17.37
CA TYR A 257 -20.09 -22.36 16.92
C TYR A 257 -18.78 -22.59 17.70
N ASP A 258 -18.53 -23.80 18.19
CA ASP A 258 -17.40 -24.08 19.09
C ASP A 258 -16.03 -24.28 18.42
N TYR A 259 -15.98 -24.21 17.09
CA TYR A 259 -14.80 -24.49 16.28
C TYR A 259 -14.46 -23.28 15.39
N PRO A 260 -13.25 -23.21 14.81
CA PRO A 260 -12.90 -22.09 13.94
C PRO A 260 -13.73 -22.16 12.66
N THR A 261 -14.23 -21.02 12.23
CA THR A 261 -15.13 -20.94 11.08
C THR A 261 -14.60 -19.99 10.03
N ILE A 262 -14.97 -20.25 8.79
CA ILE A 262 -14.87 -19.29 7.70
C ILE A 262 -16.24 -19.10 7.05
N LEU A 263 -16.69 -17.86 6.94
CA LEU A 263 -17.92 -17.48 6.26
C LEU A 263 -17.55 -16.70 5.00
N THR A 264 -17.90 -17.23 3.83
CA THR A 264 -17.71 -16.52 2.55
C THR A 264 -18.91 -15.61 2.30
N VAL A 265 -18.67 -14.31 2.17
CA VAL A 265 -19.68 -13.29 1.89
C VAL A 265 -19.40 -12.67 0.53
N ASN A 266 -20.33 -12.80 -0.41
CA ASN A 266 -20.17 -12.23 -1.75
C ASN A 266 -20.69 -10.79 -1.76
N THR A 267 -19.81 -9.82 -2.04
CA THR A 267 -20.19 -8.40 -2.14
C THR A 267 -19.93 -7.84 -3.54
N VAL A 268 -20.50 -6.66 -3.81
CA VAL A 268 -20.22 -5.85 -5.00
C VAL A 268 -19.34 -4.67 -4.57
N LYS A 269 -18.13 -4.61 -5.09
CA LYS A 269 -17.23 -3.47 -4.86
C LYS A 269 -17.83 -2.23 -5.53
N GLY A 270 -17.99 -1.15 -4.79
CA GLY A 270 -18.67 0.07 -5.27
C GLY A 270 -20.19 0.10 -5.11
N LYS A 271 -20.80 -0.87 -4.43
CA LYS A 271 -22.26 -1.04 -4.33
C LYS A 271 -23.03 0.27 -4.05
N GLY A 272 -24.02 0.58 -4.88
CA GLY A 272 -24.90 1.74 -4.72
C GLY A 272 -24.38 3.02 -5.38
N PHE A 273 -23.22 2.98 -6.04
CA PHE A 273 -22.75 4.07 -6.89
C PHE A 273 -22.32 3.52 -8.25
N GLU A 274 -23.17 3.68 -9.27
CA GLU A 274 -23.04 3.06 -10.60
C GLU A 274 -21.62 3.23 -11.20
N ASN A 275 -21.07 4.45 -11.15
CA ASN A 275 -19.72 4.74 -11.64
C ASN A 275 -18.64 3.90 -10.94
N SER A 276 -18.79 3.64 -9.64
CA SER A 276 -17.87 2.80 -8.87
C SER A 276 -18.13 1.30 -9.02
N GLU A 277 -19.34 0.87 -9.35
CA GLU A 277 -19.62 -0.54 -9.68
C GLU A 277 -19.04 -0.92 -11.05
N VAL A 278 -19.09 0.01 -12.01
CA VAL A 278 -18.55 -0.16 -13.37
C VAL A 278 -17.02 -0.08 -13.38
N ASP A 279 -16.41 0.86 -12.64
CA ASP A 279 -14.96 1.03 -12.54
C ASP A 279 -14.44 1.03 -11.09
N PRO A 280 -14.50 -0.12 -10.39
CA PRO A 280 -14.09 -0.21 -9.00
C PRO A 280 -12.57 -0.03 -8.78
N GLU A 281 -11.76 -0.15 -9.83
CA GLU A 281 -10.31 0.08 -9.75
C GLU A 281 -10.02 1.58 -9.58
N SER A 282 -10.61 2.44 -10.42
CA SER A 282 -10.43 3.90 -10.33
C SER A 282 -11.04 4.48 -9.04
N PHE A 283 -12.12 3.89 -8.52
CA PHE A 283 -12.77 4.33 -7.28
C PHE A 283 -12.26 3.62 -6.01
N HIS A 284 -11.23 2.76 -6.12
CA HIS A 284 -10.67 2.06 -4.94
C HIS A 284 -10.05 3.03 -3.94
N SER A 285 -9.19 3.96 -4.41
CA SER A 285 -8.67 5.10 -3.65
C SER A 285 -8.96 6.34 -4.48
N ALA A 286 -10.22 6.78 -4.41
CA ALA A 286 -10.77 7.85 -5.23
C ALA A 286 -10.06 9.17 -4.91
N GLY A 287 -9.61 9.88 -5.94
CA GLY A 287 -9.31 11.32 -5.84
C GLY A 287 -10.60 12.12 -5.69
N LYS A 288 -10.51 13.46 -5.71
CA LYS A 288 -11.71 14.31 -5.73
C LYS A 288 -12.50 14.08 -7.02
N PHE A 289 -13.82 14.00 -6.95
CA PHE A 289 -14.69 13.79 -8.11
C PHE A 289 -16.02 14.52 -7.96
N ASP A 290 -16.67 14.79 -9.09
CA ASP A 290 -18.05 15.29 -9.09
C ASP A 290 -19.03 14.12 -8.93
N VAL A 291 -19.90 14.19 -7.91
CA VAL A 291 -20.80 13.08 -7.56
C VAL A 291 -21.82 12.79 -8.66
N SER A 292 -22.31 13.83 -9.34
CA SER A 292 -23.37 13.68 -10.36
C SER A 292 -22.88 13.00 -11.64
N SER A 293 -21.62 13.24 -12.01
CA SER A 293 -21.00 12.73 -13.23
C SER A 293 -20.02 11.58 -13.01
N GLY A 294 -19.53 11.38 -11.78
CA GLY A 294 -18.45 10.45 -11.46
C GLY A 294 -17.08 10.85 -12.02
N VAL A 295 -16.94 12.06 -12.58
CA VAL A 295 -15.70 12.49 -13.22
C VAL A 295 -14.71 12.98 -12.18
N PHE A 296 -13.52 12.36 -12.15
CA PHE A 296 -12.40 12.79 -11.33
C PHE A 296 -11.90 14.19 -11.72
N ILE A 297 -11.69 15.02 -10.72
CA ILE A 297 -11.07 16.34 -10.88
C ILE A 297 -9.56 16.11 -11.01
N LYS A 298 -9.07 16.15 -12.26
CA LYS A 298 -7.65 15.98 -12.58
C LYS A 298 -6.99 17.33 -12.85
N ASN A 299 -5.79 17.52 -12.31
CA ASN A 299 -4.92 18.61 -12.73
C ASN A 299 -4.49 18.36 -14.18
N LYS A 300 -4.63 19.37 -15.04
CA LYS A 300 -4.20 19.29 -16.45
C LYS A 300 -2.72 19.66 -16.57
N GLY A 301 -2.02 19.02 -17.51
CA GLY A 301 -0.63 19.37 -17.84
C GLY A 301 0.39 18.92 -16.80
N ILE A 302 0.06 17.90 -16.00
CA ILE A 302 0.98 17.27 -15.06
C ILE A 302 1.30 15.83 -15.48
N ILE A 303 2.45 15.34 -15.06
CA ILE A 303 2.87 13.95 -15.16
C ILE A 303 3.36 13.46 -13.80
N SER A 304 2.91 12.27 -13.39
CA SER A 304 3.35 11.66 -12.12
C SER A 304 4.65 10.86 -12.32
N TYR A 305 5.41 10.67 -11.24
CA TYR A 305 6.60 9.80 -11.26
C TYR A 305 6.27 8.38 -11.76
N SER A 306 5.16 7.79 -11.30
CA SER A 306 4.72 6.46 -11.74
C SER A 306 4.39 6.41 -13.23
N GLU A 307 3.70 7.43 -13.76
CA GLU A 307 3.38 7.50 -15.18
C GLU A 307 4.65 7.63 -16.03
N ALA A 308 5.58 8.50 -15.63
CA ALA A 308 6.85 8.67 -16.31
C ALA A 308 7.69 7.38 -16.28
N PHE A 309 7.79 6.73 -15.11
CA PHE A 309 8.43 5.43 -14.94
C PHE A 309 7.82 4.37 -15.88
N GLY A 310 6.49 4.22 -15.85
CA GLY A 310 5.79 3.20 -16.65
C GLY A 310 5.96 3.39 -18.14
N LYS A 311 5.83 4.63 -18.63
CA LYS A 311 6.08 4.96 -20.04
C LYS A 311 7.53 4.71 -20.44
N MET A 312 8.49 5.10 -19.60
CA MET A 312 9.90 4.89 -19.86
C MET A 312 10.27 3.41 -19.89
N LEU A 313 9.80 2.63 -18.91
CA LEU A 313 10.02 1.18 -18.88
C LEU A 313 9.44 0.51 -20.13
N THR A 314 8.26 0.96 -20.58
CA THR A 314 7.66 0.51 -21.84
C THR A 314 8.55 0.84 -23.04
N LYS A 315 9.11 2.05 -23.12
CA LYS A 315 10.07 2.45 -24.18
C LYS A 315 11.38 1.65 -24.14
N ILE A 316 11.84 1.29 -22.97
CA ILE A 316 13.03 0.42 -22.81
C ILE A 316 12.69 -0.99 -23.31
N ALA A 317 11.56 -1.55 -22.90
CA ALA A 317 11.13 -2.89 -23.29
C ALA A 317 10.76 -3.03 -24.78
N GLU A 318 10.45 -1.93 -25.49
CA GLU A 318 10.35 -1.91 -26.95
C GLU A 318 11.69 -2.30 -27.63
N LYS A 319 12.82 -2.00 -26.98
CA LYS A 319 14.17 -2.18 -27.53
C LYS A 319 14.92 -3.37 -26.94
N ASP A 320 14.44 -3.90 -25.81
CA ASP A 320 15.06 -5.00 -25.08
C ASP A 320 14.00 -6.03 -24.64
N GLU A 321 14.03 -7.19 -25.28
CA GLU A 321 13.11 -8.31 -25.02
C GLU A 321 13.34 -8.97 -23.67
N LYS A 322 14.50 -8.77 -23.04
CA LYS A 322 14.83 -9.33 -21.73
C LYS A 322 14.22 -8.53 -20.57
N VAL A 323 13.70 -7.34 -20.82
CA VAL A 323 13.04 -6.53 -19.79
C VAL A 323 11.66 -7.09 -19.49
N VAL A 324 11.42 -7.35 -18.21
CA VAL A 324 10.14 -7.85 -17.68
C VAL A 324 9.71 -6.98 -16.51
N ALA A 325 8.41 -6.72 -16.40
CA ALA A 325 7.83 -5.92 -15.33
C ALA A 325 7.08 -6.82 -14.35
N ILE A 326 7.37 -6.69 -13.06
CA ILE A 326 6.76 -7.45 -11.98
C ILE A 326 6.09 -6.47 -11.02
N THR A 327 4.92 -6.83 -10.50
CA THR A 327 4.25 -6.07 -9.44
C THR A 327 3.47 -6.99 -8.50
N ALA A 328 3.17 -6.49 -7.30
CA ALA A 328 2.36 -7.18 -6.30
C ALA A 328 0.97 -6.52 -6.21
N ALA A 329 0.06 -6.85 -7.13
CA ALA A 329 -1.30 -6.29 -7.21
C ALA A 329 -1.40 -4.76 -7.39
N MET A 330 -0.34 -4.09 -7.84
CA MET A 330 -0.25 -2.62 -7.92
C MET A 330 -0.07 -2.09 -9.34
N LYS A 331 -0.50 -2.83 -10.37
CA LYS A 331 -0.33 -2.48 -11.79
C LYS A 331 -0.58 -1.00 -12.13
N SER A 332 -1.74 -0.46 -11.77
CA SER A 332 -2.08 0.95 -12.03
C SER A 332 -1.35 1.89 -11.08
N GLY A 333 -1.23 1.50 -9.81
CA GLY A 333 -0.52 2.24 -8.77
C GLY A 333 0.95 2.54 -9.11
N THR A 334 1.64 1.64 -9.79
CA THR A 334 3.06 1.77 -10.18
C THR A 334 3.24 2.16 -11.66
N GLY A 335 2.16 2.56 -12.36
CA GLY A 335 2.22 3.04 -13.74
C GLY A 335 2.44 1.96 -14.81
N LEU A 336 2.33 0.68 -14.47
CA LEU A 336 2.60 -0.44 -15.38
C LEU A 336 1.43 -0.77 -16.33
N THR A 337 0.35 0.00 -16.34
CA THR A 337 -0.82 -0.25 -17.19
C THR A 337 -0.46 -0.31 -18.68
N GLU A 338 0.36 0.62 -19.18
CA GLU A 338 0.77 0.61 -20.60
C GLU A 338 1.67 -0.60 -20.91
N PHE A 339 2.64 -0.88 -20.03
CA PHE A 339 3.53 -2.03 -20.18
C PHE A 339 2.74 -3.34 -20.26
N ALA A 340 1.82 -3.56 -19.31
CA ALA A 340 0.98 -4.76 -19.27
C ALA A 340 0.13 -4.93 -20.53
N LYS A 341 -0.39 -3.82 -21.09
CA LYS A 341 -1.17 -3.85 -22.33
C LYS A 341 -0.32 -4.21 -23.55
N ARG A 342 0.91 -3.69 -23.61
CA ARG A 342 1.79 -3.84 -24.80
C ARG A 342 2.63 -5.11 -24.78
N PHE A 343 3.01 -5.57 -23.59
CA PHE A 343 3.86 -6.74 -23.38
C PHE A 343 3.26 -7.70 -22.35
N PRO A 344 2.06 -8.26 -22.60
CA PRO A 344 1.36 -9.10 -21.63
C PRO A 344 2.18 -10.32 -21.18
N GLU A 345 2.94 -10.94 -22.10
CA GLU A 345 3.80 -12.10 -21.81
C GLU A 345 5.05 -11.77 -20.98
N ARG A 346 5.36 -10.48 -20.79
CA ARG A 346 6.51 -9.98 -20.02
C ARG A 346 6.09 -9.19 -18.78
N PHE A 347 4.80 -9.21 -18.47
CA PHE A 347 4.20 -8.54 -17.32
C PHE A 347 3.66 -9.58 -16.34
N PHE A 348 4.09 -9.50 -15.08
CA PHE A 348 3.71 -10.44 -14.03
C PHE A 348 3.09 -9.68 -12.84
N ASP A 349 1.78 -9.81 -12.67
CA ASP A 349 1.08 -9.46 -11.43
C ASP A 349 0.89 -10.75 -10.63
N LEU A 350 1.59 -10.87 -9.50
CA LEU A 350 1.63 -12.08 -8.70
C LEU A 350 0.71 -12.02 -7.46
N GLY A 351 -0.10 -10.97 -7.35
CA GLY A 351 -0.97 -10.75 -6.19
C GLY A 351 -0.21 -10.09 -5.04
N ILE A 352 -0.81 -10.05 -3.85
CA ILE A 352 -0.23 -9.35 -2.69
C ILE A 352 0.81 -10.26 -2.00
N THR A 353 1.93 -10.46 -2.70
CA THR A 353 2.97 -11.45 -2.36
C THR A 353 4.37 -10.87 -2.56
N GLU A 354 4.68 -9.74 -1.92
CA GLU A 354 5.93 -9.00 -2.15
C GLU A 354 7.18 -9.88 -1.97
N GLN A 355 7.23 -10.70 -0.90
CA GLN A 355 8.31 -11.67 -0.69
C GLN A 355 8.52 -12.61 -1.88
N MET A 356 7.42 -13.15 -2.45
CA MET A 356 7.48 -14.03 -3.61
C MET A 356 7.87 -13.28 -4.89
N CYS A 357 7.43 -12.03 -5.07
CA CYS A 357 7.84 -11.19 -6.20
C CYS A 357 9.35 -10.94 -6.22
N VAL A 358 9.97 -10.72 -5.05
CA VAL A 358 11.43 -10.56 -4.95
C VAL A 358 12.15 -11.84 -5.40
N THR A 359 11.83 -12.99 -4.80
CA THR A 359 12.47 -14.26 -5.18
C THR A 359 12.18 -14.65 -6.64
N PHE A 360 10.96 -14.39 -7.13
CA PHE A 360 10.57 -14.62 -8.52
C PHE A 360 11.42 -13.78 -9.49
N ALA A 361 11.63 -12.50 -9.18
CA ALA A 361 12.54 -11.65 -9.94
C ALA A 361 13.96 -12.24 -9.97
N GLY A 362 14.48 -12.68 -8.81
CA GLY A 362 15.77 -13.38 -8.72
C GLY A 362 15.84 -14.59 -9.66
N GLY A 363 14.83 -15.47 -9.60
CA GLY A 363 14.71 -16.64 -10.48
C GLY A 363 14.76 -16.27 -11.97
N MET A 364 14.00 -15.26 -12.41
CA MET A 364 14.05 -14.79 -13.80
C MET A 364 15.44 -14.26 -14.20
N SER A 365 16.10 -13.54 -13.29
CA SER A 365 17.43 -12.98 -13.50
C SER A 365 18.48 -14.05 -13.77
N THR A 366 18.37 -15.24 -13.16
CA THR A 366 19.28 -16.37 -13.41
C THR A 366 19.31 -16.86 -14.86
N LEU A 367 18.26 -16.59 -15.64
CA LEU A 367 18.18 -16.91 -17.07
C LEU A 367 18.44 -15.69 -17.98
N GLY A 368 19.06 -14.65 -17.43
CA GLY A 368 19.47 -13.45 -18.17
C GLY A 368 18.32 -12.51 -18.54
N PHE A 369 17.15 -12.64 -17.90
CA PHE A 369 16.14 -11.58 -17.93
C PHE A 369 16.56 -10.41 -17.03
N LYS A 370 15.99 -9.24 -17.32
CA LYS A 370 16.20 -7.97 -16.59
C LYS A 370 14.90 -7.60 -15.87
N PRO A 371 14.64 -8.23 -14.71
CA PRO A 371 13.40 -8.00 -13.98
C PRO A 371 13.38 -6.63 -13.32
N VAL A 372 12.27 -5.92 -13.52
CA VAL A 372 11.95 -4.68 -12.82
C VAL A 372 10.77 -4.95 -11.91
N PHE A 373 11.02 -5.06 -10.61
CA PHE A 373 9.97 -5.16 -9.62
C PHE A 373 9.52 -3.77 -9.19
N ALA A 374 8.35 -3.34 -9.68
CA ALA A 374 7.73 -2.08 -9.31
C ALA A 374 6.82 -2.26 -8.09
N VAL A 375 7.16 -1.56 -7.02
CA VAL A 375 6.64 -1.78 -5.67
C VAL A 375 6.72 -0.49 -4.86
N TYR A 376 5.86 -0.31 -3.87
CA TYR A 376 5.96 0.83 -2.97
C TYR A 376 7.05 0.59 -1.92
N SER A 377 7.75 1.64 -1.50
CA SER A 377 8.77 1.56 -0.43
C SER A 377 8.24 0.87 0.82
N THR A 378 7.02 1.22 1.27
CA THR A 378 6.41 0.61 2.45
C THR A 378 6.14 -0.89 2.30
N PHE A 379 5.77 -1.36 1.11
CA PHE A 379 5.46 -2.77 0.88
C PHE A 379 6.69 -3.63 0.58
N LEU A 380 7.74 -3.03 0.02
CA LEU A 380 9.03 -3.71 -0.18
C LEU A 380 9.64 -4.20 1.15
N GLN A 381 9.28 -3.59 2.28
CA GLN A 381 9.65 -4.04 3.62
C GLN A 381 9.32 -5.52 3.85
N ARG A 382 8.23 -6.04 3.25
CA ARG A 382 7.82 -7.44 3.37
C ARG A 382 8.74 -8.42 2.65
N GLY A 383 9.51 -7.94 1.67
CA GLY A 383 10.49 -8.74 0.93
C GLY A 383 11.92 -8.57 1.44
N PHE A 384 12.14 -7.91 2.59
CA PHE A 384 13.48 -7.51 3.03
C PHE A 384 14.48 -8.68 3.12
N ASP A 385 14.05 -9.80 3.71
CA ASP A 385 14.87 -11.02 3.81
C ASP A 385 15.26 -11.57 2.42
N GLN A 386 14.30 -11.62 1.50
CA GLN A 386 14.52 -12.11 0.12
C GLN A 386 15.46 -11.18 -0.66
N ILE A 387 15.44 -9.86 -0.42
CA ILE A 387 16.39 -8.94 -1.04
C ILE A 387 17.82 -9.28 -0.61
N ILE A 388 18.03 -9.62 0.66
CA ILE A 388 19.36 -9.99 1.18
C ILE A 388 19.78 -11.34 0.60
N HIS A 389 18.98 -12.38 0.82
CA HIS A 389 19.40 -13.77 0.60
C HIS A 389 19.20 -14.25 -0.82
N ASP A 390 18.08 -13.90 -1.45
CA ASP A 390 17.74 -14.43 -2.77
C ASP A 390 18.29 -13.55 -3.90
N ILE A 391 18.59 -12.27 -3.62
CA ILE A 391 19.07 -11.33 -4.64
C ILE A 391 20.51 -10.90 -4.38
N ALA A 392 20.77 -10.18 -3.30
CA ALA A 392 22.04 -9.48 -3.09
C ALA A 392 23.21 -10.42 -2.81
N LEU A 393 22.99 -11.49 -2.03
CA LEU A 393 23.98 -12.52 -1.76
C LEU A 393 24.45 -13.21 -3.05
N GLN A 394 23.53 -13.40 -4.00
CA GLN A 394 23.80 -13.99 -5.31
C GLN A 394 24.23 -12.94 -6.36
N ASN A 395 24.31 -11.66 -5.98
CA ASN A 395 24.61 -10.52 -6.84
C ASN A 395 23.75 -10.47 -8.12
N LEU A 396 22.46 -10.84 -8.02
CA LEU A 396 21.57 -10.90 -9.17
C LEU A 396 21.15 -9.49 -9.63
N PRO A 397 21.14 -9.20 -10.94
CA PRO A 397 20.74 -7.91 -11.49
C PRO A 397 19.22 -7.75 -11.50
N VAL A 398 18.64 -7.54 -10.32
CA VAL A 398 17.22 -7.19 -10.13
C VAL A 398 17.11 -5.69 -9.89
N ILE A 399 16.18 -5.05 -10.61
CA ILE A 399 15.87 -3.62 -10.43
C ILE A 399 14.61 -3.49 -9.57
N PHE A 400 14.75 -2.88 -8.40
CA PHE A 400 13.64 -2.46 -7.55
C PHE A 400 13.27 -1.02 -7.91
N ALA A 401 12.12 -0.86 -8.57
CA ALA A 401 11.54 0.45 -8.84
C ALA A 401 10.61 0.82 -7.67
N ILE A 402 11.17 1.58 -6.72
CA ILE A 402 10.58 1.86 -5.42
C ILE A 402 9.79 3.17 -5.50
N ASP A 403 8.50 3.02 -5.80
CA ASP A 403 7.55 4.12 -5.80
C ASP A 403 7.14 4.48 -4.35
N ARG A 404 6.44 5.60 -4.15
CA ARG A 404 5.93 6.04 -2.83
C ARG A 404 7.05 6.15 -1.77
N ALA A 405 8.28 6.43 -2.18
CA ALA A 405 9.38 6.66 -1.26
C ALA A 405 9.21 8.01 -0.54
N GLY A 406 9.50 8.05 0.76
CA GLY A 406 9.23 9.19 1.63
C GLY A 406 7.78 9.24 2.16
N VAL A 407 7.30 10.45 2.50
CA VAL A 407 5.95 10.64 3.02
C VAL A 407 4.90 10.60 1.90
N VAL A 408 4.02 9.60 1.95
CA VAL A 408 3.00 9.37 0.90
C VAL A 408 1.75 10.25 1.02
N GLY A 409 1.61 10.99 2.12
CA GLY A 409 0.46 11.84 2.38
C GLY A 409 -0.67 11.16 3.17
N GLU A 410 -1.88 11.17 2.60
CA GLU A 410 -3.14 10.96 3.32
C GLU A 410 -3.38 9.50 3.76
N ASP A 411 -2.55 8.56 3.29
CA ASP A 411 -2.57 7.16 3.74
C ASP A 411 -1.83 6.98 5.09
N GLY A 412 -0.98 7.94 5.46
CA GLY A 412 -0.42 8.04 6.81
C GLY A 412 0.70 7.06 7.16
N PRO A 413 0.95 6.85 8.47
CA PRO A 413 2.16 6.20 8.97
C PRO A 413 2.33 4.76 8.50
N THR A 414 1.23 4.03 8.25
CA THR A 414 1.28 2.65 7.76
C THR A 414 1.76 2.54 6.32
N HIS A 415 1.74 3.64 5.56
CA HIS A 415 2.09 3.67 4.14
C HIS A 415 3.30 4.55 3.83
N HIS A 416 3.80 5.34 4.79
CA HIS A 416 4.99 6.16 4.59
C HIS A 416 6.21 5.28 4.31
N GLY A 417 6.80 5.48 3.13
CA GLY A 417 7.97 4.77 2.65
C GLY A 417 9.28 5.41 3.12
N VAL A 418 9.45 5.58 4.43
CA VAL A 418 10.53 6.40 5.00
C VAL A 418 11.76 5.60 5.44
N PHE A 419 11.71 4.27 5.32
CA PHE A 419 12.73 3.36 5.86
C PHE A 419 13.63 2.71 4.81
N ASP A 420 13.30 2.83 3.51
CA ASP A 420 14.01 2.08 2.45
C ASP A 420 15.49 2.44 2.32
N ILE A 421 15.87 3.71 2.50
CA ILE A 421 17.29 4.09 2.54
C ILE A 421 18.00 3.31 3.66
N ALA A 422 17.43 3.29 4.86
CA ALA A 422 18.07 2.69 6.02
C ALA A 422 18.28 1.17 5.87
N TYR A 423 17.23 0.44 5.48
CA TYR A 423 17.34 -1.01 5.38
C TYR A 423 18.02 -1.49 4.10
N LEU A 424 17.94 -0.77 2.96
CA LEU A 424 18.63 -1.20 1.73
C LEU A 424 20.12 -0.88 1.77
N LYS A 425 20.52 0.23 2.40
CA LYS A 425 21.92 0.68 2.44
C LYS A 425 22.83 -0.35 3.12
N MET A 426 22.34 -1.07 4.13
CA MET A 426 23.14 -2.08 4.83
C MET A 426 23.45 -3.32 3.97
N ILE A 427 22.68 -3.58 2.91
CA ILE A 427 22.80 -4.80 2.11
C ILE A 427 24.02 -4.71 1.18
N PRO A 428 24.99 -5.63 1.21
CA PRO A 428 26.11 -5.67 0.28
C PRO A 428 25.67 -5.68 -1.18
N ASN A 429 26.51 -5.18 -2.10
CA ASN A 429 26.27 -5.11 -3.55
C ASN A 429 25.10 -4.23 -4.02
N MET A 430 24.18 -3.83 -3.12
CA MET A 430 23.06 -2.96 -3.44
C MET A 430 23.53 -1.58 -3.90
N LYS A 431 23.00 -1.13 -5.03
CA LYS A 431 23.09 0.25 -5.52
C LYS A 431 21.76 0.95 -5.29
N ILE A 432 21.79 2.19 -4.83
CA ILE A 432 20.59 2.96 -4.47
C ILE A 432 20.70 4.34 -5.11
N TYR A 433 19.75 4.62 -6.00
CA TYR A 433 19.63 5.89 -6.71
C TYR A 433 18.34 6.60 -6.32
N ALA A 434 18.42 7.90 -6.08
CA ALA A 434 17.32 8.74 -5.63
C ALA A 434 17.20 9.98 -6.54
N PRO A 435 16.45 9.90 -7.65
CA PRO A 435 16.21 11.03 -8.54
C PRO A 435 15.67 12.27 -7.80
N MET A 436 16.23 13.44 -8.13
CA MET A 436 15.72 14.73 -7.65
C MET A 436 14.43 15.17 -8.35
N ASP A 437 14.20 14.69 -9.58
CA ASP A 437 13.03 15.01 -10.39
C ASP A 437 12.68 13.93 -11.42
N ILE A 438 11.59 14.13 -12.16
CA ILE A 438 11.15 13.18 -13.18
C ILE A 438 12.17 13.08 -14.31
N GLN A 439 12.79 14.19 -14.73
CA GLN A 439 13.81 14.16 -15.78
C GLN A 439 15.02 13.31 -15.37
N ASP A 440 15.48 13.45 -14.13
CA ASP A 440 16.60 12.67 -13.59
C ASP A 440 16.21 11.20 -13.39
N LEU A 441 14.96 10.89 -13.01
CA LEU A 441 14.45 9.50 -13.03
C LEU A 441 14.58 8.87 -14.43
N LEU A 442 14.17 9.59 -15.47
CA LEU A 442 14.28 9.10 -16.85
C LEU A 442 15.74 8.91 -17.27
N ASN A 443 16.63 9.84 -16.91
CA ASN A 443 18.06 9.74 -17.19
C ASN A 443 18.72 8.54 -16.47
N ILE A 444 18.38 8.33 -15.20
CA ILE A 444 18.84 7.19 -14.39
C ILE A 444 18.40 5.89 -15.05
N MET A 445 17.10 5.73 -15.34
CA MET A 445 16.59 4.54 -16.01
C MET A 445 17.29 4.32 -17.35
N HIS A 446 17.39 5.35 -18.19
CA HIS A 446 18.06 5.23 -19.48
C HIS A 446 19.50 4.74 -19.33
N THR A 447 20.24 5.29 -18.37
CA THR A 447 21.64 4.94 -18.10
C THR A 447 21.78 3.51 -17.60
N ILE A 448 20.96 3.08 -16.63
CA ILE A 448 20.98 1.70 -16.08
C ILE A 448 20.81 0.67 -17.20
N PHE A 449 19.81 0.84 -18.05
CA PHE A 449 19.54 -0.11 -19.13
C PHE A 449 20.53 -0.02 -20.29
N LYS A 450 21.16 1.14 -20.49
CA LYS A 450 22.19 1.30 -21.52
C LYS A 450 23.50 0.61 -21.17
N PHE A 451 23.92 0.67 -19.90
CA PHE A 451 25.22 0.16 -19.46
C PHE A 451 25.19 -1.19 -18.75
N ASN A 452 24.00 -1.73 -18.46
CA ASN A 452 23.78 -3.02 -17.80
C ASN A 452 24.51 -3.11 -16.45
N ILE A 453 23.79 -2.89 -15.37
CA ILE A 453 24.39 -2.84 -14.04
C ILE A 453 24.48 -4.24 -13.42
N ASP A 454 25.67 -4.59 -12.94
CA ASP A 454 25.87 -5.79 -12.12
C ASP A 454 25.30 -5.58 -10.71
N GLY A 455 24.63 -6.61 -10.19
CA GLY A 455 24.03 -6.62 -8.87
C GLY A 455 22.70 -5.89 -8.77
N PRO A 456 22.06 -5.93 -7.58
CA PRO A 456 20.75 -5.33 -7.39
C PRO A 456 20.81 -3.79 -7.38
N VAL A 457 19.78 -3.19 -7.97
CA VAL A 457 19.62 -1.73 -8.07
C VAL A 457 18.28 -1.32 -7.50
N ALA A 458 18.26 -0.35 -6.60
CA ALA A 458 17.07 0.32 -6.12
C ALA A 458 17.00 1.73 -6.70
N ILE A 459 15.86 2.08 -7.31
CA ILE A 459 15.55 3.44 -7.74
C ILE A 459 14.35 3.91 -6.92
N ARG A 460 14.57 4.86 -5.99
CA ARG A 460 13.50 5.35 -5.11
C ARG A 460 12.94 6.70 -5.57
N TYR A 461 11.62 6.79 -5.69
CA TYR A 461 10.95 8.02 -6.13
C TYR A 461 9.63 8.24 -5.39
N PRO A 462 9.22 9.50 -5.17
CA PRO A 462 8.10 9.82 -4.31
C PRO A 462 6.75 9.65 -5.01
N ARG A 463 5.69 9.64 -4.20
CA ARG A 463 4.33 9.87 -4.70
C ARG A 463 4.15 11.37 -4.95
N ASP A 464 4.49 11.82 -6.15
CA ASP A 464 4.34 13.21 -6.55
C ASP A 464 4.14 13.36 -8.08
N TYR A 465 4.03 14.61 -8.54
CA TYR A 465 3.89 14.96 -9.95
C TYR A 465 4.62 16.27 -10.27
N GLU A 466 4.91 16.48 -11.55
CA GLU A 466 5.50 17.72 -12.08
C GLU A 466 4.70 18.22 -13.27
N PHE A 467 4.82 19.51 -13.60
CA PHE A 467 4.25 20.06 -14.83
C PHE A 467 5.06 19.63 -16.04
N GLY A 468 4.36 19.19 -17.09
CA GLY A 468 4.99 18.78 -18.34
C GLY A 468 4.31 17.57 -18.97
N LYS A 469 4.87 17.13 -20.10
CA LYS A 469 4.46 15.94 -20.84
C LYS A 469 5.62 14.98 -20.97
N PHE A 470 5.30 13.69 -21.08
CA PHE A 470 6.30 12.64 -21.19
C PHE A 470 7.21 12.84 -22.41
N GLU A 471 6.65 13.22 -23.56
CA GLU A 471 7.37 13.35 -24.82
C GLU A 471 8.47 14.42 -24.72
N GLU A 472 8.16 15.56 -24.09
CA GLU A 472 9.11 16.67 -23.89
C GLU A 472 10.27 16.29 -22.95
N LEU A 473 10.01 15.43 -21.96
CA LEU A 473 11.01 14.91 -21.03
C LEU A 473 11.85 13.81 -21.69
N TYR A 474 11.20 12.97 -22.49
CA TYR A 474 11.83 11.85 -23.20
C TYR A 474 12.85 12.35 -24.24
N ASP A 475 12.53 13.43 -24.97
CA ASP A 475 13.43 14.03 -25.96
C ASP A 475 14.70 14.65 -25.33
N LYS A 476 14.67 14.94 -24.02
CA LYS A 476 15.78 15.52 -23.26
C LYS A 476 16.61 14.48 -22.50
N ILE A 477 16.27 13.19 -22.62
CA ILE A 477 16.98 12.12 -21.93
C ILE A 477 18.46 12.13 -22.32
N ARG A 478 19.32 12.03 -21.31
CA ARG A 478 20.76 11.95 -21.47
C ARG A 478 21.34 10.86 -20.57
N LEU A 479 22.51 10.38 -20.96
CA LEU A 479 23.34 9.59 -20.06
C LEU A 479 23.84 10.47 -18.92
N VAL A 480 23.83 9.92 -17.72
CA VAL A 480 24.36 10.56 -16.51
C VAL A 480 25.38 9.64 -15.86
N ASP A 481 26.32 10.22 -15.11
CA ASP A 481 27.11 9.43 -14.18
C ASP A 481 26.23 9.10 -12.98
N LEU A 482 25.96 7.81 -12.77
CA LEU A 482 25.07 7.33 -11.72
C LEU A 482 25.70 7.47 -10.33
N ASP A 483 27.01 7.28 -10.25
CA ASP A 483 27.73 7.15 -8.98
C ASP A 483 28.45 8.46 -8.60
N LYS A 484 28.58 9.41 -9.53
CA LYS A 484 29.11 10.76 -9.28
C LYS A 484 28.01 11.74 -8.85
N TRP A 485 28.24 12.43 -7.74
CA TRP A 485 27.40 13.50 -7.24
C TRP A 485 27.61 14.80 -8.03
N GLN A 486 26.56 15.63 -8.11
CA GLN A 486 26.57 16.85 -8.93
C GLN A 486 26.53 18.09 -8.04
N ILE A 487 27.49 19.01 -8.21
CA ILE A 487 27.39 20.36 -7.64
C ILE A 487 26.36 21.14 -8.46
N LEU A 488 25.22 21.48 -7.86
CA LEU A 488 24.14 22.23 -8.49
C LEU A 488 24.27 23.73 -8.26
N ASN A 489 24.83 24.12 -7.12
CA ASN A 489 25.18 25.50 -6.80
C ASN A 489 26.51 25.51 -6.06
N GLU A 490 27.46 26.34 -6.49
CA GLU A 490 28.74 26.52 -5.82
C GLU A 490 28.71 27.82 -5.02
N GLY A 491 28.90 27.70 -3.71
CA GLY A 491 28.80 28.79 -2.74
C GLY A 491 29.95 28.77 -1.74
N LYS A 492 29.72 29.33 -0.55
CA LYS A 492 30.71 29.40 0.54
C LYS A 492 30.07 29.12 1.90
N ASP A 493 30.94 28.89 2.89
CA ASP A 493 30.65 28.70 4.32
C ASP A 493 29.88 27.41 4.65
N ILE A 494 28.72 27.22 4.02
CA ILE A 494 27.80 26.11 4.24
C ILE A 494 27.69 25.27 2.96
N ALA A 495 27.78 23.96 3.10
CA ALA A 495 27.43 23.00 2.06
C ALA A 495 26.23 22.14 2.47
N ILE A 496 25.31 21.96 1.52
CA ILE A 496 24.18 21.04 1.62
C ILE A 496 24.43 19.86 0.69
N ILE A 497 24.31 18.64 1.20
CA ILE A 497 24.30 17.40 0.42
C ILE A 497 22.88 16.84 0.47
N ALA A 498 22.12 17.01 -0.59
CA ALA A 498 20.72 16.56 -0.65
C ALA A 498 20.58 15.34 -1.56
N THR A 499 19.70 14.41 -1.18
CA THR A 499 19.36 13.23 -2.00
C THR A 499 17.87 13.13 -2.26
N GLY A 500 17.48 12.73 -3.47
CA GLY A 500 16.09 12.57 -3.87
C GLY A 500 15.29 13.89 -3.90
N TYR A 501 13.99 13.77 -3.63
CA TYR A 501 13.01 14.85 -3.70
C TYR A 501 13.39 16.19 -3.01
N PRO A 502 13.94 16.23 -1.77
CA PRO A 502 14.23 17.50 -1.11
C PRO A 502 15.31 18.35 -1.81
N THR A 503 16.05 17.78 -2.76
CA THR A 503 17.09 18.48 -3.52
C THR A 503 16.58 19.75 -4.20
N LYS A 504 15.37 19.75 -4.77
CA LYS A 504 14.79 20.94 -5.42
C LYS A 504 14.55 22.09 -4.43
N SER A 505 13.99 21.78 -3.27
CA SER A 505 13.79 22.77 -2.20
C SER A 505 15.12 23.27 -1.65
N ALA A 506 16.09 22.37 -1.46
CA ALA A 506 17.44 22.73 -1.04
C ALA A 506 18.16 23.64 -2.05
N LEU A 507 17.94 23.44 -3.36
CA LEU A 507 18.54 24.28 -4.42
C LEU A 507 18.08 25.72 -4.30
N SER A 508 16.77 25.92 -4.16
CA SER A 508 16.24 27.27 -4.00
C SER A 508 16.75 27.97 -2.73
N VAL A 509 16.95 27.22 -1.64
CA VAL A 509 17.51 27.74 -0.39
C VAL A 509 19.00 28.08 -0.56
N ALA A 510 19.77 27.22 -1.21
CA ALA A 510 21.19 27.40 -1.43
C ALA A 510 21.49 28.61 -2.33
N GLU A 511 20.75 28.77 -3.44
CA GLU A 511 20.86 29.92 -4.34
C GLU A 511 20.58 31.24 -3.62
N ARG A 512 19.53 31.29 -2.78
CA ARG A 512 19.15 32.49 -2.02
C ARG A 512 20.19 32.92 -0.99
N ASN A 513 20.94 31.97 -0.43
CA ASN A 513 21.88 32.23 0.66
C ASN A 513 23.36 32.16 0.24
N GLY A 514 23.66 31.84 -1.03
CA GLY A 514 25.03 31.69 -1.51
C GLY A 514 25.75 30.47 -0.94
N TRP A 515 25.01 29.41 -0.61
CA TRP A 515 25.55 28.16 -0.06
C TRP A 515 25.82 27.13 -1.15
N THR A 516 26.75 26.22 -0.93
CA THR A 516 26.96 25.11 -1.85
C THR A 516 25.82 24.10 -1.75
N LEU A 517 25.30 23.62 -2.89
CA LEU A 517 24.43 22.46 -2.96
C LEU A 517 25.05 21.37 -3.84
N VAL A 518 25.21 20.20 -3.24
CA VAL A 518 25.54 18.95 -3.90
C VAL A 518 24.31 18.05 -3.95
N TYR A 519 23.93 17.62 -5.15
CA TYR A 519 22.96 16.58 -5.37
C TYR A 519 23.62 15.20 -5.36
N ALA A 520 23.31 14.44 -4.32
CA ALA A 520 23.69 13.04 -4.17
C ALA A 520 22.68 12.12 -4.86
N ARG A 521 22.87 11.93 -6.18
CA ARG A 521 22.08 10.98 -6.99
C ARG A 521 22.18 9.55 -6.47
N SER A 522 23.39 9.14 -6.11
CA SER A 522 23.69 7.85 -5.48
C SER A 522 23.70 7.99 -3.96
N VAL A 523 22.78 7.28 -3.30
CA VAL A 523 22.83 7.05 -1.85
C VAL A 523 23.88 5.97 -1.54
N LYS A 524 23.98 4.99 -2.45
CA LYS A 524 24.99 3.94 -2.42
C LYS A 524 25.32 3.53 -3.87
N PRO A 525 26.60 3.54 -4.30
CA PRO A 525 27.80 3.92 -3.54
C PRO A 525 27.83 5.42 -3.20
N ILE A 526 28.68 5.79 -2.24
CA ILE A 526 28.94 7.19 -1.88
C ILE A 526 30.04 7.73 -2.81
N ASP A 527 29.85 8.93 -3.36
CA ASP A 527 30.90 9.67 -4.08
C ASP A 527 31.89 10.28 -3.09
N VAL A 528 32.88 9.48 -2.67
CA VAL A 528 33.87 9.87 -1.67
C VAL A 528 34.71 11.06 -2.12
N GLU A 529 34.94 11.22 -3.43
CA GLU A 529 35.71 12.34 -3.98
C GLU A 529 34.96 13.67 -3.79
N THR A 530 33.70 13.75 -4.20
CA THR A 530 32.90 14.97 -4.00
C THR A 530 32.66 15.23 -2.51
N LEU A 531 32.44 14.19 -1.72
CA LEU A 531 32.29 14.30 -0.27
C LEU A 531 33.55 14.88 0.41
N GLY A 532 34.74 14.43 0.00
CA GLY A 532 36.01 14.95 0.49
C GLY A 532 36.17 16.43 0.17
N TRP A 533 35.91 16.83 -1.08
CA TRP A 533 35.92 18.24 -1.48
C TRP A 533 34.96 19.10 -0.65
N VAL A 534 33.75 18.60 -0.35
CA VAL A 534 32.79 19.32 0.50
C VAL A 534 33.37 19.60 1.88
N PHE A 535 33.91 18.58 2.57
CA PHE A 535 34.49 18.73 3.91
C PHE A 535 35.76 19.58 3.95
N GLU A 536 36.54 19.60 2.87
CA GLU A 536 37.75 20.43 2.78
C GLU A 536 37.45 21.91 2.57
N ASN A 537 36.33 22.26 1.94
CA ASN A 537 36.06 23.62 1.46
C ASN A 537 34.94 24.35 2.22
N HIS A 538 34.27 23.71 3.18
CA HIS A 538 33.14 24.28 3.92
C HIS A 538 33.27 24.05 5.42
N GLU A 539 32.89 25.05 6.20
CA GLU A 539 32.95 24.99 7.66
C GLU A 539 31.80 24.16 8.24
N GLU A 540 30.62 24.24 7.63
CA GLU A 540 29.41 23.57 8.05
C GLU A 540 28.83 22.73 6.92
N VAL A 541 28.57 21.46 7.20
CA VAL A 541 28.01 20.52 6.21
C VAL A 541 26.70 19.97 6.74
N PHE A 542 25.67 20.03 5.89
CA PHE A 542 24.35 19.48 6.16
C PHE A 542 24.02 18.39 5.14
N SER A 543 23.41 17.29 5.59
CA SER A 543 22.76 16.33 4.69
C SER A 543 21.25 16.45 4.78
N ILE A 544 20.55 16.33 3.65
CA ILE A 544 19.08 16.36 3.60
C ILE A 544 18.56 15.11 2.89
N GLU A 545 17.64 14.41 3.56
CA GLU A 545 16.97 13.23 2.99
C GLU A 545 15.49 13.17 3.38
N GLU A 546 14.67 12.63 2.49
CA GLU A 546 13.28 12.26 2.81
C GLU A 546 13.20 10.80 3.26
N GLY A 547 13.82 10.53 4.40
CA GLY A 547 13.92 9.23 5.03
C GLY A 547 14.26 9.39 6.51
N VAL A 548 14.21 8.29 7.26
CA VAL A 548 14.64 8.29 8.66
C VAL A 548 16.13 8.58 8.78
N ILE A 549 16.50 9.42 9.75
CA ILE A 549 17.90 9.77 9.99
C ILE A 549 18.71 8.60 10.54
N ASN A 550 18.07 7.74 11.35
CA ASN A 550 18.69 6.55 11.94
C ASN A 550 18.87 5.49 10.85
N GLY A 551 20.09 5.07 10.59
CA GLY A 551 20.43 4.23 9.44
C GLY A 551 20.41 4.97 8.10
N GLY A 552 20.07 6.26 8.07
CA GLY A 552 19.81 7.05 6.87
C GLY A 552 21.04 7.35 5.99
N PHE A 553 20.83 8.13 4.95
CA PHE A 553 21.88 8.64 4.07
C PHE A 553 22.86 9.52 4.85
N GLY A 554 22.38 10.52 5.59
CA GLY A 554 23.22 11.45 6.34
C GLY A 554 24.10 10.79 7.39
N GLU A 555 23.55 9.80 8.12
CA GLU A 555 24.32 9.03 9.10
C GLU A 555 25.47 8.25 8.43
N SER A 556 25.27 7.78 7.19
CA SER A 556 26.33 7.12 6.43
C SER A 556 27.50 8.04 6.09
N LEU A 557 27.24 9.34 5.96
CA LEU A 557 28.25 10.35 5.65
C LEU A 557 29.04 10.77 6.90
N SER A 558 28.46 10.60 8.09
CA SER A 558 29.05 11.02 9.37
C SER A 558 30.37 10.32 9.69
N ARG A 559 30.68 9.20 9.04
CA ARG A 559 31.97 8.50 9.17
C ARG A 559 33.11 9.19 8.41
N TYR A 560 32.81 10.15 7.54
CA TYR A 560 33.79 10.86 6.70
C TYR A 560 34.09 12.28 7.21
N GLY A 561 33.24 12.83 8.10
CA GLY A 561 33.39 14.18 8.64
C GLY A 561 32.20 14.58 9.52
N GLU A 562 32.31 15.74 10.18
CA GLU A 562 31.21 16.30 10.97
C GLU A 562 30.10 16.79 10.02
N ILE A 563 28.90 16.22 10.17
CA ILE A 563 27.75 16.56 9.34
C ILE A 563 26.49 16.66 10.19
N ARG A 564 25.63 17.63 9.89
CA ARG A 564 24.32 17.80 10.51
C ARG A 564 23.24 17.21 9.61
N ILE A 565 22.41 16.34 10.17
CA ILE A 565 21.44 15.55 9.39
C ILE A 565 20.05 16.18 9.54
N LEU A 566 19.44 16.55 8.41
CA LEU A 566 18.05 16.96 8.31
C LEU A 566 17.26 15.85 7.61
N GLY A 567 16.28 15.30 8.31
CA GLY A 567 15.46 14.20 7.80
C GLY A 567 14.35 13.88 8.78
N ILE A 568 13.82 12.66 8.71
CA ILE A 568 12.73 12.22 9.57
C ILE A 568 13.32 11.67 10.88
N GLU A 569 13.01 12.35 11.98
CA GLU A 569 13.38 11.92 13.33
C GLU A 569 12.71 10.59 13.72
N ASP A 570 13.11 10.01 14.85
CA ASP A 570 12.60 8.73 15.37
C ASP A 570 11.15 8.81 15.86
N ARG A 571 10.23 8.95 14.91
CA ARG A 571 8.78 9.02 15.13
C ARG A 571 8.01 8.64 13.87
N PHE A 572 6.84 8.05 14.05
CA PHE A 572 5.90 7.85 12.96
C PHE A 572 5.25 9.17 12.55
N VAL A 573 5.30 9.48 11.25
CA VAL A 573 4.69 10.69 10.68
C VAL A 573 3.18 10.47 10.52
N PRO A 574 2.30 11.39 10.95
CA PRO A 574 0.86 11.23 10.83
C PRO A 574 0.38 11.36 9.37
N HIS A 575 -0.89 11.04 9.10
CA HIS A 575 -1.50 11.34 7.80
C HIS A 575 -1.79 12.83 7.62
N GLY A 576 -1.73 13.29 6.37
CA GLY A 576 -2.00 14.66 5.94
C GLY A 576 -1.61 14.82 4.47
N SER A 577 -1.83 15.98 3.85
CA SER A 577 -1.30 16.19 2.50
C SER A 577 0.24 16.19 2.53
N ARG A 578 0.89 15.72 1.45
CA ARG A 578 2.37 15.69 1.37
C ARG A 578 2.99 17.06 1.69
N LYS A 579 2.37 18.15 1.23
CA LYS A 579 2.80 19.53 1.53
C LYS A 579 2.76 19.85 3.04
N GLU A 580 1.68 19.48 3.73
CA GLU A 580 1.57 19.69 5.18
C GLU A 580 2.60 18.86 5.94
N LEU A 581 2.83 17.61 5.50
CA LEU A 581 3.79 16.71 6.15
C LEU A 581 5.23 17.18 5.95
N LEU A 582 5.61 17.63 4.75
CA LEU A 582 6.95 18.18 4.52
C LEU A 582 7.19 19.43 5.36
N LYS A 583 6.18 20.29 5.52
CA LYS A 583 6.25 21.44 6.44
C LYS A 583 6.38 21.02 7.91
N LEU A 584 5.61 20.01 8.35
CA LEU A 584 5.70 19.44 9.70
C LEU A 584 7.10 18.87 9.98
N LEU A 585 7.71 18.26 8.98
CA LEU A 585 9.06 17.71 9.02
C LEU A 585 10.15 18.75 8.78
N LYS A 586 9.77 20.00 8.46
CA LYS A 586 10.69 21.09 8.09
C LYS A 586 11.60 20.73 6.90
N LEU A 587 11.09 19.92 5.98
CA LEU A 587 11.73 19.52 4.73
C LEU A 587 11.21 20.33 3.52
N ASP A 588 10.37 21.34 3.76
CA ASP A 588 10.07 22.39 2.79
C ASP A 588 11.14 23.49 2.81
N GLU A 589 11.13 24.38 1.82
CA GLU A 589 12.15 25.43 1.66
C GLU A 589 12.33 26.29 2.91
N GLU A 590 11.23 26.77 3.50
CA GLU A 590 11.23 27.57 4.73
C GLU A 590 11.78 26.78 5.92
N GLY A 591 11.37 25.52 6.06
CA GLY A 591 11.83 24.62 7.11
C GLY A 591 13.33 24.34 7.02
N ILE A 592 13.84 24.03 5.83
CA ILE A 592 15.27 23.77 5.59
C ILE A 592 16.11 24.99 5.95
N GLU A 593 15.75 26.17 5.41
CA GLU A 593 16.48 27.41 5.64
C GLU A 593 16.53 27.77 7.13
N ASN A 594 15.39 27.73 7.82
CA ASN A 594 15.29 28.06 9.24
C ASN A 594 16.06 27.08 10.13
N GLN A 595 16.06 25.78 9.79
CA GLN A 595 16.83 24.79 10.53
C GLN A 595 18.33 25.04 10.42
N ILE A 596 18.84 25.26 9.21
CA ILE A 596 20.27 25.52 8.95
C ILE A 596 20.70 26.80 9.68
N LYS A 597 20.02 27.93 9.43
CA LYS A 597 20.35 29.21 10.09
C LYS A 597 20.29 29.12 11.61
N GLY A 598 19.24 28.50 12.14
CA GLY A 598 19.08 28.34 13.58
C GLY A 598 20.17 27.47 14.23
N ILE A 599 20.69 26.45 13.53
CA ILE A 599 21.83 25.64 14.02
C ILE A 599 23.12 26.48 14.02
N VAL A 600 23.40 27.19 12.93
CA VAL A 600 24.60 28.02 12.77
C VAL A 600 24.63 29.18 13.78
N GLU A 601 23.50 29.87 13.99
CA GLU A 601 23.38 30.94 14.98
C GLU A 601 23.61 30.46 16.42
N ARG A 602 23.02 29.31 16.79
CA ARG A 602 23.23 28.73 18.13
C ARG A 602 24.69 28.38 18.38
N ARG A 603 25.39 27.86 17.36
CA ARG A 603 26.82 27.54 17.44
C ARG A 603 27.66 28.81 17.65
N LYS A 604 27.44 29.85 16.83
CA LYS A 604 28.12 31.14 16.98
C LYS A 604 27.92 31.73 18.38
N ASN A 605 26.69 31.72 18.89
CA ASN A 605 26.39 32.19 20.25
C ASN A 605 27.10 31.35 21.34
N TYR A 606 27.21 30.03 21.16
CA TYR A 606 27.92 29.15 22.08
C TYR A 606 29.44 29.38 22.05
N GLU A 607 30.02 29.59 20.87
CA GLU A 607 31.45 29.90 20.72
C GLU A 607 31.78 31.28 21.29
N ASP A 608 30.93 32.29 21.06
CA ASP A 608 31.11 33.65 21.60
C ASP A 608 30.96 33.69 23.13
N SER A 609 30.02 32.94 23.70
CA SER A 609 29.85 32.84 25.16
C SER A 609 30.97 32.07 25.85
N ASN A 610 31.63 31.13 25.18
CA ASN A 610 32.81 30.44 25.71
C ASN A 610 34.13 31.22 25.50
N ARG A 611 34.15 32.18 24.56
CA ARG A 611 35.29 33.11 24.40
C ARG A 611 35.29 34.27 25.41
N THR A 612 34.19 34.45 26.14
CA THR A 612 34.01 35.53 27.14
C THR A 612 34.30 35.09 28.59
N TRP A 613 34.94 33.94 28.80
CA TRP A 613 35.41 33.46 30.10
C TRP A 613 36.93 33.48 30.24
#